data_AF-A0A396IT61-F1
#
_entry.id   AF-A0A396IT61-F1
#
_cell.length_a   1.000
_cell.length_b   1.000
_cell.length_c   1.000
_cell.angle_alpha   90.00
_cell.angle_beta   90.00
_cell.angle_gamma   90.00
#
_symmetry.space_group_name_H-M   'P 1'
#
loop_
_entity.id
_entity.type
_entity.pdbx_description
1 polymer ?
#
loop_
_entity_poly.entity_id
_entity_poly.type
_entity_poly.pdbx_seq_one_letter_code
_entity_poly.pdbx_strand_id
1 'polypeptide(L)'
;MTNKDSLATGIILQLRELGLTPHMQKNIDINNLETKLKKLEEIFIHQKKISFYPSKKLNDVKVHMAQLEWFKMATKNQQIGYYDSYKNMNTPVDHEVVQFHNKLTVYWEKMVEEVQMKPQKEGAAFRTRWLYGGTTTGEWLNL
;
A
#
# COMPACT_ATOMS: atom_id res chain seq x y z
N MET A 1 12.83 11.35 28.78
CA MET A 1 13.47 10.91 27.52
C MET A 1 12.37 10.48 26.57
N THR A 2 12.22 11.20 25.47
CA THR A 2 11.16 11.01 24.48
C THR A 2 11.50 9.82 23.58
N ASN A 3 10.52 8.99 23.24
CA ASN A 3 10.66 7.74 22.46
C ASN A 3 11.53 7.89 21.18
N LYS A 4 11.47 9.07 20.53
CA LYS A 4 12.26 9.41 19.34
C LYS A 4 13.78 9.39 19.56
N ASP A 5 14.24 9.77 20.75
CA ASP A 5 15.67 9.80 21.08
C ASP A 5 16.24 8.38 21.28
N SER A 6 15.38 7.46 21.76
CA SER A 6 15.74 6.04 21.94
C SER A 6 15.93 5.32 20.60
N LEU A 7 15.08 5.58 19.61
CA LEU A 7 15.17 4.97 18.27
C LEU A 7 16.43 5.42 17.54
N ALA A 8 16.70 6.73 17.54
CA ALA A 8 17.90 7.30 16.91
C ALA A 8 19.17 6.68 17.51
N THR A 9 19.22 6.58 18.84
CA THR A 9 20.36 6.01 19.56
C THR A 9 20.59 4.53 19.20
N GLY A 10 19.50 3.75 19.07
CA GLY A 10 19.57 2.34 18.67
C GLY A 10 20.13 2.14 17.26
N ILE A 11 19.66 2.94 16.29
CA ILE A 11 20.14 2.89 14.90
C ILE A 11 21.63 3.24 14.83
N ILE A 12 22.06 4.28 15.53
CA ILE A 12 23.47 4.69 15.59
C ILE A 12 24.36 3.57 16.17
N LEU A 13 23.87 2.86 17.18
CA LEU A 13 24.59 1.75 17.81
C LEU A 13 24.78 0.58 16.81
N GLN A 14 23.71 0.20 16.10
CA GLN A 14 23.76 -0.88 15.09
C GLN A 14 24.68 -0.51 13.92
N LEU A 15 24.64 0.74 13.45
CA LEU A 15 25.56 1.20 12.40
C LEU A 15 27.02 1.13 12.88
N ARG A 16 27.29 1.48 14.14
CA ARG A 16 28.62 1.34 14.75
C ARG A 16 29.07 -0.12 14.84
N GLU A 17 28.18 -1.04 15.22
CA GLU A 17 28.49 -2.49 15.27
C GLU A 17 28.85 -3.06 13.90
N LEU A 18 28.20 -2.56 12.83
CA LEU A 18 28.50 -2.92 11.44
C LEU A 18 29.77 -2.23 10.90
N GLY A 19 30.50 -1.49 11.74
CA GLY A 19 31.68 -0.72 11.36
C GLY A 19 31.36 0.57 10.60
N LEU A 20 30.11 0.84 10.26
CA LEU A 20 29.62 2.03 9.55
C LEU A 20 29.63 3.24 10.49
N THR A 21 30.81 3.75 10.71
CA THR A 21 31.07 4.87 11.61
C THR A 21 31.31 6.15 10.80
N PRO A 22 31.01 7.34 11.36
CA PRO A 22 31.17 8.63 10.67
C PRO A 22 32.55 8.84 10.03
N HIS A 23 33.60 8.19 10.56
CA HIS A 23 34.96 8.32 10.05
C HIS A 23 35.29 7.49 8.79
N MET A 24 34.42 6.57 8.33
CA MET A 24 34.58 5.82 7.06
C MET A 24 34.11 6.61 5.82
N GLN A 25 34.24 7.93 5.92
CA GLN A 25 33.45 8.98 5.27
C GLN A 25 33.65 9.19 3.76
N LYS A 26 34.25 8.23 3.03
CA LYS A 26 34.59 8.50 1.62
C LYS A 26 33.43 8.37 0.64
N ASN A 27 32.38 7.58 0.92
CA ASN A 27 31.35 7.29 -0.10
C ASN A 27 29.91 7.07 0.42
N ILE A 28 29.64 7.07 1.72
CA ILE A 28 28.31 6.72 2.26
C ILE A 28 27.75 7.89 3.08
N ASP A 29 26.62 8.42 2.65
CA ASP A 29 25.85 9.42 3.39
C ASP A 29 25.10 8.76 4.55
N ILE A 30 25.75 8.70 5.71
CA ILE A 30 25.23 8.07 6.94
C ILE A 30 23.96 8.78 7.43
N ASN A 31 23.81 10.09 7.22
CA ASN A 31 22.62 10.83 7.65
C ASN A 31 21.39 10.42 6.81
N ASN A 32 21.57 10.22 5.51
CA ASN A 32 20.54 9.67 4.64
C ASN A 32 20.17 8.23 5.05
N LEU A 33 21.16 7.43 5.43
CA LEU A 33 20.97 6.06 5.86
C LEU A 33 20.20 5.96 7.20
N GLU A 34 20.55 6.80 8.17
CA GLU A 34 19.82 6.92 9.45
C GLU A 34 18.37 7.38 9.22
N THR A 35 18.16 8.35 8.33
CA THR A 35 16.82 8.85 7.99
C THR A 35 15.96 7.76 7.34
N LYS A 36 16.54 6.99 6.42
CA LYS A 36 15.86 5.85 5.79
C LYS A 36 15.52 4.76 6.81
N LEU A 37 16.45 4.42 7.72
CA LEU A 37 16.22 3.42 8.76
C LEU A 37 15.12 3.85 9.74
N LYS A 38 15.11 5.10 10.20
CA LYS A 38 14.03 5.64 11.04
C LYS A 38 12.66 5.48 10.37
N LYS A 39 12.56 5.87 9.09
CA LYS A 39 11.33 5.75 8.31
C LYS A 39 10.87 4.29 8.17
N LEU A 40 11.82 3.37 7.89
CA LEU A 40 11.54 1.93 7.81
C LEU A 40 10.99 1.38 9.14
N GLU A 41 11.57 1.79 10.26
CA GLU A 41 11.22 1.27 11.57
C GLU A 41 9.89 1.83 12.11
N GLU A 42 9.62 3.12 11.90
CA GLU A 42 8.31 3.73 12.20
C GLU A 42 7.18 3.04 11.43
N ILE A 43 7.39 2.77 10.14
CA ILE A 43 6.41 2.05 9.31
C ILE A 43 6.30 0.58 9.73
N PHE A 44 7.40 -0.09 10.08
CA PHE A 44 7.35 -1.47 10.59
C PHE A 44 6.55 -1.56 11.89
N ILE A 45 6.74 -0.63 12.82
CA ILE A 45 5.96 -0.54 14.05
C ILE A 45 4.48 -0.31 13.72
N HIS A 46 4.17 0.57 12.76
CA HIS A 46 2.81 0.84 12.31
C HIS A 46 2.15 -0.40 11.68
N GLN A 47 2.85 -1.12 10.79
CA GLN A 47 2.39 -2.36 10.18
C GLN A 47 2.24 -3.50 11.19
N LYS A 48 3.10 -3.57 12.22
CA LYS A 48 2.94 -4.54 13.31
C LYS A 48 1.71 -4.24 14.16
N LYS A 49 1.39 -2.96 14.35
CA LYS A 49 0.21 -2.50 15.11
C LYS A 49 -1.09 -2.69 14.31
N ILE A 50 -1.06 -2.42 13.01
CA ILE A 50 -2.16 -2.67 12.08
C ILE A 50 -1.90 -4.01 11.43
N SER A 51 -2.32 -5.10 12.08
CA SER A 51 -2.27 -6.48 11.57
C SER A 51 -2.79 -6.60 10.11
N PHE A 52 -1.95 -6.25 9.14
CA PHE A 52 -2.23 -6.31 7.72
C PHE A 52 -1.77 -7.69 7.27
N TYR A 53 -2.75 -8.56 7.02
CA TYR A 53 -2.52 -9.89 6.47
C TYR A 53 -3.02 -9.90 5.02
N PRO A 54 -2.14 -9.65 4.04
CA PRO A 54 -2.51 -9.57 2.62
C PRO A 54 -3.33 -10.77 2.15
N SER A 55 -2.91 -11.97 2.57
CA SER A 55 -3.54 -13.24 2.21
C SER A 55 -4.98 -13.36 2.72
N LYS A 56 -5.27 -12.85 3.93
CA LYS A 56 -6.61 -12.87 4.53
C LYS A 56 -7.53 -11.87 3.84
N LYS A 57 -7.00 -10.72 3.42
CA LYS A 57 -7.76 -9.67 2.73
C LYS A 57 -7.98 -9.90 1.23
N LEU A 58 -7.26 -10.84 0.61
CA LEU A 58 -7.39 -11.07 -0.84
C LEU A 58 -8.78 -11.57 -1.25
N ASN A 59 -9.45 -12.37 -0.41
CA ASN A 59 -10.81 -12.81 -0.72
C ASN A 59 -11.78 -11.63 -0.70
N ASP A 60 -11.67 -10.75 0.30
CA ASP A 60 -12.49 -9.53 0.38
C ASP A 60 -12.25 -8.64 -0.84
N VAL A 61 -10.99 -8.47 -1.27
CA VAL A 61 -10.62 -7.73 -2.47
C VAL A 61 -11.29 -8.31 -3.72
N LYS A 62 -11.32 -9.63 -3.87
CA LYS A 62 -12.04 -10.28 -4.98
C LYS A 62 -13.54 -10.00 -4.96
N VAL A 63 -14.16 -10.03 -3.79
CA VAL A 63 -15.59 -9.70 -3.64
C VAL A 63 -15.84 -8.24 -4.05
N HIS A 64 -15.03 -7.30 -3.57
CA HIS A 64 -15.15 -5.90 -3.94
C HIS A 64 -14.95 -5.67 -5.45
N MET A 65 -13.99 -6.35 -6.08
CA MET A 65 -13.81 -6.28 -7.55
C MET A 65 -15.04 -6.81 -8.31
N ALA A 66 -15.62 -7.93 -7.88
CA ALA A 66 -16.84 -8.46 -8.51
C ALA A 66 -18.04 -7.50 -8.36
N GLN A 67 -18.13 -6.79 -7.23
CA GLN A 67 -19.17 -5.76 -7.03
C GLN A 67 -18.99 -4.57 -7.99
N LEU A 68 -17.75 -4.13 -8.22
CA LEU A 68 -17.47 -3.11 -9.23
C LEU A 68 -17.84 -3.59 -10.65
N GLU A 69 -17.47 -4.81 -11.03
CA GLU A 69 -17.86 -5.40 -12.33
C GLU A 69 -19.38 -5.48 -12.49
N TRP A 70 -20.09 -5.91 -11.46
CA TRP A 70 -21.55 -5.95 -11.45
C TRP A 70 -22.16 -4.55 -11.63
N PHE A 71 -21.61 -3.54 -10.96
CA PHE A 71 -22.03 -2.14 -11.12
C PHE A 71 -21.89 -1.64 -12.57
N LYS A 72 -20.79 -1.96 -13.24
CA LYS A 72 -20.61 -1.66 -14.67
C LYS A 72 -21.72 -2.27 -15.53
N MET A 73 -22.12 -3.51 -15.22
CA MET A 73 -23.22 -4.17 -15.94
C MET A 73 -24.58 -3.53 -15.63
N ALA A 74 -24.85 -3.22 -14.36
CA ALA A 74 -26.11 -2.61 -13.93
C ALA A 74 -26.34 -1.24 -14.59
N THR A 75 -25.33 -0.38 -14.57
CA THR A 75 -25.38 0.97 -15.18
C THR A 75 -25.45 0.94 -16.70
N LYS A 76 -24.83 -0.07 -17.33
CA LYS A 76 -24.98 -0.33 -18.77
C LYS A 76 -26.41 -0.73 -19.12
N ASN A 77 -27.04 -1.60 -18.33
CA ASN A 77 -28.43 -2.01 -18.53
C ASN A 77 -29.41 -0.84 -18.38
N GLN A 78 -29.07 0.15 -17.57
CA GLN A 78 -29.84 1.38 -17.41
C GLN A 78 -29.54 2.45 -18.48
N GLN A 79 -28.60 2.19 -19.41
CA GLN A 79 -28.16 3.13 -20.44
C GLN A 79 -27.57 4.46 -19.90
N ILE A 80 -27.17 4.50 -18.62
CA ILE A 80 -26.58 5.68 -17.98
C ILE A 80 -25.05 5.69 -18.16
N GLY A 81 -24.43 4.51 -18.21
CA GLY A 81 -22.97 4.38 -18.19
C GLY A 81 -22.40 4.52 -16.77
N TYR A 82 -21.37 3.72 -16.48
CA TYR A 82 -20.88 3.58 -15.10
C TYR A 82 -20.20 4.84 -14.56
N TYR A 83 -19.51 5.62 -15.42
CA TYR A 83 -18.85 6.86 -15.02
C TYR A 83 -19.87 7.93 -14.62
N ASP A 84 -20.92 8.13 -15.43
CA ASP A 84 -21.95 9.12 -15.15
C ASP A 84 -22.79 8.73 -13.93
N SER A 85 -23.06 7.43 -13.73
CA SER A 85 -23.74 6.95 -12.52
C SER A 85 -22.90 7.20 -11.26
N TYR A 86 -21.61 6.86 -11.30
CA TYR A 86 -20.67 7.08 -10.20
C TYR A 86 -20.53 8.57 -9.85
N LYS A 87 -20.41 9.43 -10.87
CA LYS A 87 -20.25 10.87 -10.70
C LYS A 87 -21.50 11.56 -10.17
N ASN A 88 -22.68 11.14 -10.62
CA ASN A 88 -23.94 11.77 -10.26
C ASN A 88 -24.55 11.19 -8.98
N MET A 89 -24.11 10.00 -8.54
CA MET A 89 -24.58 9.33 -7.31
C MET A 89 -26.11 9.27 -7.22
N ASN A 90 -26.77 8.89 -8.31
CA ASN A 90 -28.22 8.95 -8.44
C ASN A 90 -28.95 7.81 -7.73
N THR A 91 -28.24 6.73 -7.39
CA THR A 91 -28.82 5.51 -6.83
C THR A 91 -28.10 5.09 -5.53
N PRO A 92 -28.79 4.37 -4.62
CA PRO A 92 -28.15 3.78 -3.44
C PRO A 92 -26.97 2.86 -3.78
N VAL A 93 -27.02 2.21 -4.94
CA VAL A 93 -25.94 1.34 -5.45
C VAL A 93 -24.67 2.14 -5.73
N ASP A 94 -24.79 3.38 -6.24
CA ASP A 94 -23.64 4.25 -6.48
C ASP A 94 -22.87 4.56 -5.18
N HIS A 95 -23.58 4.73 -4.07
CA HIS A 95 -22.97 4.97 -2.75
C HIS A 95 -22.24 3.73 -2.21
N GLU A 96 -22.75 2.52 -2.46
CA GLU A 96 -22.08 1.28 -2.07
C GLU A 96 -20.79 1.07 -2.87
N VAL A 97 -20.81 1.41 -4.16
CA VAL A 97 -19.66 1.33 -5.08
C VAL A 97 -18.50 2.20 -4.62
N VAL A 98 -18.78 3.40 -4.10
CA VAL A 98 -17.74 4.27 -3.51
C VAL A 98 -17.03 3.58 -2.35
N GLN A 99 -17.77 2.83 -1.51
CA GLN A 99 -17.15 2.09 -0.39
C GLN A 99 -16.25 0.96 -0.89
N PHE A 100 -16.66 0.24 -1.93
CA PHE A 100 -15.86 -0.84 -2.51
C PHE A 100 -14.61 -0.29 -3.19
N HIS A 101 -14.73 0.80 -3.93
CA HIS A 101 -13.60 1.52 -4.53
C HIS A 101 -12.60 1.98 -3.47
N ASN A 102 -13.05 2.68 -2.41
CA ASN A 102 -12.18 3.12 -1.33
C ASN A 102 -11.47 1.96 -0.62
N LYS A 103 -12.17 0.85 -0.36
CA LYS A 103 -11.57 -0.35 0.26
C LYS A 103 -10.49 -0.97 -0.64
N LEU A 104 -10.69 -0.97 -1.95
CA LEU A 104 -9.71 -1.44 -2.93
C LEU A 104 -8.50 -0.50 -3.02
N THR A 105 -8.71 0.81 -3.08
CA THR A 105 -7.64 1.82 -3.08
C THR A 105 -6.73 1.67 -1.87
N VAL A 106 -7.31 1.68 -0.66
CA VAL A 106 -6.55 1.51 0.59
C VAL A 106 -5.83 0.15 0.64
N TYR A 107 -6.40 -0.89 0.03
CA TYR A 107 -5.76 -2.19 -0.05
C TYR A 107 -4.50 -2.14 -0.93
N TRP A 108 -4.63 -1.59 -2.15
CA TRP A 108 -3.52 -1.51 -3.09
C TRP A 108 -2.42 -0.55 -2.67
N GLU A 109 -2.76 0.59 -2.06
CA GLU A 109 -1.79 1.49 -1.44
C GLU A 109 -0.93 0.75 -0.41
N LYS A 110 -1.57 -0.01 0.49
CA LYS A 110 -0.86 -0.82 1.49
C LYS A 110 -0.02 -1.93 0.86
N MET A 111 -0.49 -2.54 -0.22
CA MET A 111 0.28 -3.55 -0.96
C MET A 111 1.52 -2.95 -1.63
N VAL A 112 1.41 -1.75 -2.21
CA VAL A 112 2.52 -1.02 -2.82
C VAL A 112 3.52 -0.60 -1.75
N GLU A 113 3.06 -0.07 -0.61
CA GLU A 113 3.90 0.25 0.54
C GLU A 113 4.65 -1.00 1.05
N GLU A 114 3.98 -2.15 1.20
CA GLU A 114 4.63 -3.38 1.66
C GLU A 114 5.78 -3.80 0.73
N VAL A 115 5.57 -3.73 -0.59
CA VAL A 115 6.61 -4.08 -1.57
C VAL A 115 7.76 -3.09 -1.60
N GLN A 116 7.49 -1.78 -1.48
CA GLN A 116 8.56 -0.77 -1.41
C GLN A 116 9.41 -0.93 -0.14
N MET A 117 8.79 -1.34 0.97
CA MET A 117 9.43 -1.40 2.28
C MET A 117 10.13 -2.74 2.55
N LYS A 118 9.62 -3.84 1.99
CA LYS A 118 10.21 -5.18 2.08
C LYS A 118 10.17 -5.88 0.71
N PRO A 119 11.02 -5.45 -0.24
CA PRO A 119 11.10 -6.13 -1.52
C PRO A 119 11.45 -7.61 -1.28
N GLN A 120 10.66 -8.54 -1.85
CA GLN A 120 10.93 -9.99 -1.72
C GLN A 120 12.35 -10.34 -2.22
N LYS A 121 12.80 -9.62 -3.24
CA LYS A 121 14.19 -9.47 -3.74
C LYS A 121 14.26 -8.13 -4.48
N GLU A 122 15.43 -7.52 -4.58
CA GLU A 122 15.63 -6.32 -5.41
C GLU A 122 15.22 -6.64 -6.87
N GLY A 123 14.34 -5.82 -7.45
CA GLY A 123 13.79 -6.03 -8.80
C GLY A 123 12.77 -7.17 -8.94
N ALA A 124 12.37 -7.85 -7.86
CA ALA A 124 11.35 -8.89 -7.94
C ALA A 124 9.95 -8.29 -8.11
N ALA A 125 9.28 -8.69 -9.18
CA ALA A 125 7.87 -8.39 -9.39
C ALA A 125 6.99 -9.04 -8.32
N PHE A 126 5.79 -8.48 -8.12
CA PHE A 126 4.73 -9.13 -7.36
C PHE A 126 4.52 -10.58 -7.84
N ARG A 127 4.15 -11.50 -6.94
CA ARG A 127 3.70 -12.83 -7.37
C ARG A 127 2.54 -12.66 -8.36
N THR A 128 2.49 -13.48 -9.40
CA THR A 128 1.54 -13.37 -10.53
C THR A 128 0.09 -13.17 -10.10
N ARG A 129 -0.33 -13.80 -8.99
CA ARG A 129 -1.67 -13.66 -8.40
C ARG A 129 -2.04 -12.23 -8.00
N TRP A 130 -1.07 -11.40 -7.63
CA TRP A 130 -1.25 -10.01 -7.24
C TRP A 130 -1.14 -9.06 -8.43
N LEU A 131 -0.33 -9.39 -9.45
CA LEU A 131 -0.21 -8.59 -10.67
C LEU A 131 -1.55 -8.44 -11.38
N TYR A 132 -2.29 -9.54 -11.56
CA TYR A 132 -3.61 -9.50 -12.19
C TYR A 132 -4.62 -8.64 -11.43
N GLY A 133 -4.64 -8.72 -10.09
CA GLY A 133 -5.51 -7.87 -9.30
C GLY A 133 -5.14 -6.39 -9.40
N GLY A 134 -3.84 -6.09 -9.45
CA GLY A 134 -3.33 -4.72 -9.51
C GLY A 134 -3.62 -4.05 -10.84
N THR A 135 -3.45 -4.77 -11.95
CA THR A 135 -3.77 -4.25 -13.29
C THR A 135 -5.26 -4.00 -13.46
N THR A 136 -6.12 -4.92 -13.02
CA THR A 136 -7.57 -4.73 -13.09
C THR A 136 -8.01 -3.56 -12.21
N THR A 137 -7.44 -3.41 -11.01
CA THR A 137 -7.78 -2.28 -10.13
C THR A 137 -7.22 -0.94 -10.60
N GLY A 138 -6.07 -0.94 -11.30
CA GLY A 138 -5.53 0.26 -11.95
C GLY A 138 -6.48 0.86 -12.99
N GLU A 139 -7.26 0.03 -13.68
CA GLU A 139 -8.33 0.51 -14.57
C GLU A 139 -9.49 1.18 -13.80
N TRP A 140 -9.73 0.79 -12.55
CA TRP A 140 -10.76 1.36 -11.67
C TRP A 140 -10.29 2.60 -10.89
N LEU A 141 -8.98 2.72 -10.63
CA LEU A 141 -8.37 3.84 -9.91
C LEU A 141 -8.26 5.13 -10.75
N ASN A 142 -8.45 5.05 -12.06
CA ASN A 142 -8.45 6.20 -12.98
C ASN A 142 -9.86 6.79 -13.23
N LEU A 143 -10.83 6.45 -12.37
CA LEU A 143 -12.17 7.06 -12.32
C LEU A 143 -12.20 8.18 -11.29
#